data_AF-A0A087B5K4-F1
#
_entry.id   AF-A0A087B5K4-F1
#
_cell.length_a   1.000
_cell.length_b   1.000
_cell.length_c   1.000
_cell.angle_alpha   90.00
_cell.angle_beta   90.00
_cell.angle_gamma   90.00
#
_symmetry.space_group_name_H-M   'P 1'
#
loop_
_entity.id
_entity.type
_entity.pdbx_description
1 polymer ?
#
loop_
_entity_poly.entity_id
_entity_poly.type
_entity_poly.pdbx_seq_one_letter_code
_entity_poly.pdbx_strand_id
1 'polypeptide(L)'
;MTRSLFYHYFEDKEAVADAVLDDVIDEILTTLKQWNQARETGNVNKALDDIVHVLRSLIADESPFSNRMIQDGNAELYIKFIDRAADRIADYIAQTTVRDFEQMHGLPITNVHETFFTLIVGLISLVRSHPNISDRTIKEVMAQTLHIESYVV
;
A
#
# COMPACT_ATOMS: atom_id res chain seq x y z
N MET A 1 -10.60 -25.01 -27.75
CA MET A 1 -9.36 -25.36 -27.04
C MET A 1 -9.69 -25.49 -25.56
N THR A 2 -9.41 -26.64 -24.97
CA THR A 2 -9.86 -27.06 -23.63
C THR A 2 -8.93 -26.51 -22.54
N ARG A 3 -9.53 -26.07 -21.41
CA ARG A 3 -8.91 -25.62 -20.13
C ARG A 3 -7.83 -26.56 -19.53
N SER A 4 -7.48 -27.65 -20.19
CA SER A 4 -6.62 -28.72 -19.69
C SER A 4 -5.13 -28.53 -20.00
N LEU A 5 -4.77 -27.67 -20.97
CA LEU A 5 -3.36 -27.51 -21.36
C LEU A 5 -2.55 -26.58 -20.43
N PHE A 6 -3.21 -25.72 -19.65
CA PHE A 6 -2.53 -24.84 -18.69
C PHE A 6 -2.01 -25.58 -17.46
N TYR A 7 -2.57 -26.76 -17.13
CA TYR A 7 -2.33 -27.39 -15.83
C TYR A 7 -1.20 -28.43 -15.81
N HIS A 8 -0.67 -28.87 -16.96
CA HIS A 8 0.16 -30.08 -17.03
C HIS A 8 1.68 -29.89 -16.83
N TYR A 9 2.19 -28.65 -16.69
CA TYR A 9 3.63 -28.36 -16.80
C TYR A 9 4.35 -27.79 -15.58
N PHE A 10 3.74 -27.66 -14.40
CA PHE A 10 4.34 -26.81 -13.37
C PHE A 10 4.34 -27.44 -11.97
N GLU A 11 5.50 -27.96 -11.58
CA GLU A 11 6.02 -27.79 -10.21
C GLU A 11 6.30 -26.29 -9.91
N ASP A 12 6.42 -25.44 -10.95
CA ASP A 12 6.74 -23.99 -10.91
C ASP A 12 5.53 -23.04 -10.80
N LYS A 13 4.31 -23.52 -10.52
CA LYS A 13 3.09 -22.67 -10.57
C LYS A 13 3.06 -21.61 -9.48
N GLU A 14 3.47 -21.99 -8.28
CA GLU A 14 3.58 -21.07 -7.14
C GLU A 14 4.70 -20.06 -7.36
N ALA A 15 5.83 -20.48 -7.93
CA ALA A 15 6.94 -19.59 -8.25
C ALA A 15 6.55 -18.54 -9.29
N VAL A 16 5.80 -18.92 -10.33
CA VAL A 16 5.26 -17.98 -11.32
C VAL A 16 4.24 -17.03 -10.68
N ALA A 17 3.35 -17.53 -9.82
CA ALA A 17 2.40 -16.68 -9.11
C ALA A 17 3.13 -15.64 -8.24
N ASP A 18 4.15 -16.07 -7.50
CA ASP A 18 4.96 -15.19 -6.64
C ASP A 18 5.70 -14.12 -7.44
N ALA A 19 6.29 -14.48 -8.58
CA ALA A 19 6.93 -13.52 -9.47
C ALA A 19 5.94 -12.47 -9.98
N VAL A 20 4.73 -12.87 -10.37
CA VAL A 20 3.68 -11.94 -10.80
C VAL A 20 3.24 -11.01 -9.66
N LEU A 21 3.12 -11.53 -8.43
CA LEU A 21 2.84 -10.68 -7.26
C LEU A 21 3.95 -9.64 -7.06
N ASP A 22 5.20 -10.08 -7.14
CA ASP A 22 6.36 -9.22 -6.92
C ASP A 22 6.46 -8.12 -7.99
N ASP A 23 6.20 -8.45 -9.26
CA ASP A 23 6.17 -7.48 -10.36
C ASP A 23 5.12 -6.39 -10.11
N VAL A 24 3.89 -6.76 -9.72
CA VAL A 24 2.83 -5.79 -9.40
C VAL A 24 3.21 -4.93 -8.18
N ILE A 25 3.81 -5.53 -7.16
CA ILE A 25 4.26 -4.77 -5.97
C ILE A 25 5.41 -3.82 -6.33
N ASP A 26 6.30 -4.20 -7.24
CA ASP A 26 7.38 -3.35 -7.72
C ASP A 26 6.86 -2.13 -8.49
N GLU A 27 5.79 -2.28 -9.27
CA GLU A 27 5.09 -1.15 -9.90
C GLU A 27 4.48 -0.21 -8.85
N ILE A 28 3.81 -0.76 -7.83
CA ILE A 28 3.26 0.02 -6.71
C ILE A 28 4.38 0.81 -5.99
N LEU A 29 5.49 0.14 -5.67
CA LEU A 29 6.64 0.77 -5.04
C LEU A 29 7.30 1.82 -5.93
N THR A 30 7.27 1.65 -7.25
CA THR A 30 7.79 2.64 -8.19
C THR A 30 6.99 3.94 -8.12
N THR A 31 5.66 3.85 -8.12
CA THR A 31 4.78 5.01 -7.93
C THR A 31 5.01 5.68 -6.58
N LEU A 32 5.15 4.89 -5.51
CA LEU A 32 5.43 5.42 -4.18
C LEU A 32 6.81 6.10 -4.09
N LYS A 33 7.82 5.56 -4.78
CA LYS A 33 9.15 6.16 -4.90
C LYS A 33 9.11 7.50 -5.62
N GLN A 34 8.36 7.59 -6.71
CA GLN A 34 8.17 8.84 -7.44
C GLN A 34 7.50 9.90 -6.57
N TRP A 35 6.44 9.53 -5.83
CA TRP A 35 5.84 10.42 -4.84
C TRP A 35 6.83 10.88 -3.77
N ASN A 36 7.60 9.96 -3.19
CA ASN A 36 8.60 10.29 -2.17
C ASN A 36 9.72 11.19 -2.70
N GLN A 37 10.08 11.07 -3.98
CA GLN A 37 11.07 11.96 -4.63
C GLN A 37 10.50 13.35 -4.91
N ALA A 38 9.21 13.45 -5.23
CA ALA A 38 8.54 14.69 -5.57
C ALA A 38 8.04 15.47 -4.34
N ARG A 39 7.94 14.83 -3.16
CA ARG A 39 7.41 15.48 -1.96
C ARG A 39 8.30 16.63 -1.49
N GLU A 40 7.65 17.62 -0.89
CA GLU A 40 8.34 18.68 -0.16
C GLU A 40 8.69 18.18 1.25
N THR A 41 9.97 17.95 1.50
CA THR A 41 10.45 17.44 2.81
C THR A 41 10.14 18.43 3.92
N GLY A 42 9.49 17.96 5.00
CA GLY A 42 9.03 18.78 6.12
C GLY A 42 7.62 19.33 5.98
N ASN A 43 7.05 19.33 4.77
CA ASN A 43 5.65 19.73 4.56
C ASN A 43 4.69 18.54 4.75
N VAL A 44 4.48 18.18 6.02
CA VAL A 44 3.68 17.00 6.43
C VAL A 44 2.23 17.11 5.93
N ASN A 45 1.62 18.29 6.02
CA ASN A 45 0.23 18.50 5.59
C ASN A 45 0.06 18.16 4.10
N LYS A 46 0.95 18.67 3.25
CA LYS A 46 0.95 18.43 1.80
C LYS A 46 1.31 16.99 1.48
N ALA A 47 2.30 16.41 2.16
CA ALA A 47 2.68 15.02 1.97
C ALA A 47 1.49 14.07 2.24
N LEU A 48 0.69 14.36 3.27
CA LEU A 48 -0.54 13.64 3.57
C LEU A 48 -1.64 13.85 2.52
N ASP A 49 -1.80 15.04 1.94
CA ASP A 49 -2.74 15.24 0.82
C ASP A 49 -2.30 14.44 -0.42
N ASP A 50 -1.03 14.55 -0.78
CA ASP A 50 -0.48 13.90 -1.98
C ASP A 50 -0.55 12.36 -1.87
N ILE A 51 -0.22 11.79 -0.71
CA ILE A 51 -0.23 10.33 -0.53
C ILE A 51 -1.65 9.76 -0.55
N VAL A 52 -2.67 10.53 -0.14
CA VAL A 52 -4.08 10.10 -0.25
C VAL A 52 -4.49 9.95 -1.71
N HIS A 53 -4.05 10.87 -2.57
CA HIS A 53 -4.28 10.75 -4.01
C HIS A 53 -3.54 9.54 -4.62
N VAL A 54 -2.29 9.33 -4.23
CA VAL A 54 -1.50 8.15 -4.66
C VAL A 54 -2.18 6.84 -4.23
N LEU A 55 -2.59 6.74 -2.95
CA LEU A 55 -3.30 5.59 -2.42
C LEU A 55 -4.54 5.25 -3.25
N ARG A 56 -5.36 6.26 -3.59
CA ARG A 56 -6.55 6.04 -4.42
C ARG A 56 -6.23 5.56 -5.81
N SER A 57 -5.24 6.17 -6.46
CA SER A 57 -4.81 5.75 -7.80
C SER A 57 -4.39 4.28 -7.77
N LEU A 58 -3.52 3.92 -6.83
CA LEU A 58 -3.02 2.55 -6.67
C LEU A 58 -4.15 1.55 -6.44
N ILE A 59 -5.11 1.85 -5.56
CA ILE A 59 -6.26 0.97 -5.31
C ILE A 59 -7.16 0.84 -6.55
N ALA A 60 -7.35 1.93 -7.31
CA ALA A 60 -8.15 1.91 -8.52
C ALA A 60 -7.47 1.10 -9.64
N ASP A 61 -6.16 1.30 -9.83
CA ASP A 61 -5.35 0.64 -10.86
C ASP A 61 -5.15 -0.86 -10.56
N GLU A 62 -5.01 -1.22 -9.28
CA GLU A 62 -4.85 -2.60 -8.83
C GLU A 62 -6.18 -3.36 -8.76
N SER A 63 -7.32 -2.69 -8.56
CA SER A 63 -8.64 -3.34 -8.39
C SER A 63 -8.97 -4.42 -9.43
N PRO A 64 -8.72 -4.23 -10.76
CA PRO A 64 -8.91 -5.31 -11.74
C PRO A 64 -8.04 -6.55 -11.52
N PHE A 65 -6.85 -6.41 -10.95
CA PHE A 65 -5.96 -7.52 -10.60
C PHE A 65 -6.51 -8.27 -9.37
N SER A 66 -6.76 -7.55 -8.28
CA SER A 66 -7.46 -8.05 -7.09
C SER A 66 -8.76 -8.82 -7.39
N ASN A 67 -9.64 -8.22 -8.20
CA ASN A 67 -10.94 -8.79 -8.50
C ASN A 67 -10.81 -10.12 -9.26
N ARG A 68 -9.80 -10.27 -10.12
CA ARG A 68 -9.51 -11.54 -10.80
C ARG A 68 -9.11 -12.62 -9.79
N MET A 69 -8.20 -12.30 -8.85
CA MET A 69 -7.80 -13.27 -7.81
C MET A 69 -8.99 -13.73 -6.96
N ILE A 70 -9.88 -12.80 -6.59
CA ILE A 70 -11.09 -13.12 -5.81
C ILE A 70 -12.07 -13.98 -6.63
N GLN A 71 -12.33 -13.61 -7.89
CA GLN A 71 -13.27 -14.32 -8.77
C GLN A 71 -12.81 -15.73 -9.13
N ASP A 72 -11.51 -15.92 -9.31
CA ASP A 72 -10.92 -17.23 -9.61
C ASP A 72 -10.84 -18.15 -8.37
N GLY A 73 -11.30 -17.69 -7.21
CA GLY A 73 -11.32 -18.46 -5.95
C GLY A 73 -9.96 -18.52 -5.24
N ASN A 74 -9.01 -17.66 -5.64
CA ASN A 74 -7.65 -17.63 -5.11
C ASN A 74 -7.54 -16.67 -3.91
N ALA A 75 -8.37 -16.88 -2.89
CA ALA A 75 -8.39 -16.03 -1.69
C ALA A 75 -7.03 -16.00 -0.97
N GLU A 76 -6.32 -17.14 -0.96
CA GLU A 76 -4.96 -17.25 -0.42
C GLU A 76 -3.96 -16.35 -1.19
N LEU A 77 -4.06 -16.31 -2.52
CA LEU A 77 -3.20 -15.46 -3.35
C LEU A 77 -3.48 -13.97 -3.11
N TYR A 78 -4.75 -13.61 -2.93
CA TYR A 78 -5.15 -12.25 -2.57
C TYR A 78 -4.60 -11.83 -1.20
N ILE A 79 -4.71 -12.70 -0.18
CA ILE A 79 -4.15 -12.43 1.15
C ILE A 79 -2.62 -12.27 1.05
N LYS A 80 -1.94 -13.20 0.36
CA LYS A 80 -0.50 -13.14 0.14
C LYS A 80 -0.06 -11.86 -0.56
N PHE A 81 -0.81 -11.39 -1.54
CA PHE A 81 -0.57 -10.13 -2.22
C PHE A 81 -0.65 -8.94 -1.27
N ILE A 82 -1.74 -8.83 -0.50
CA ILE A 82 -1.93 -7.72 0.45
C ILE A 82 -0.85 -7.72 1.52
N ASP A 83 -0.55 -8.88 2.11
CA ASP A 83 0.47 -9.00 3.16
C ASP A 83 1.84 -8.59 2.62
N ARG A 84 2.24 -9.10 1.44
CA ARG A 84 3.54 -8.79 0.84
C ARG A 84 3.64 -7.33 0.40
N ALA A 85 2.57 -6.76 -0.15
CA ALA A 85 2.53 -5.36 -0.53
C ALA A 85 2.66 -4.46 0.71
N ALA A 86 1.87 -4.71 1.75
CA ALA A 86 1.89 -3.92 2.98
C ALA A 86 3.25 -3.99 3.68
N ASP A 87 3.87 -5.18 3.74
CA ASP A 87 5.19 -5.38 4.35
C ASP A 87 6.28 -4.57 3.61
N ARG A 88 6.37 -4.70 2.29
CA ARG A 88 7.38 -4.00 1.48
C ARG A 88 7.17 -2.48 1.47
N ILE A 89 5.91 -2.01 1.48
CA ILE A 89 5.59 -0.59 1.55
C ILE A 89 5.93 -0.03 2.94
N ALA A 90 5.60 -0.74 4.02
CA ALA A 90 5.94 -0.36 5.38
C ALA A 90 7.46 -0.23 5.56
N ASP A 91 8.22 -1.23 5.08
CA ASP A 91 9.68 -1.21 5.08
C ASP A 91 10.24 0.03 4.35
N TYR A 92 9.73 0.28 3.14
CA TYR A 92 10.16 1.42 2.34
C TYR A 92 9.88 2.75 3.04
N ILE A 93 8.68 2.95 3.57
CA ILE A 93 8.27 4.19 4.26
C ILE A 93 9.10 4.38 5.54
N ALA A 94 9.30 3.31 6.32
CA ALA A 94 10.10 3.33 7.55
C ALA A 94 11.56 3.75 7.29
N GLN A 95 12.13 3.33 6.15
CA GLN A 95 13.51 3.63 5.79
C GLN A 95 13.68 4.99 5.08
N THR A 96 12.59 5.63 4.66
CA THR A 96 12.62 6.87 3.88
C THR A 96 11.85 8.00 4.55
N THR A 97 10.56 8.17 4.23
CA THR A 97 9.71 9.26 4.70
C THR A 97 9.70 9.40 6.23
N VAL A 98 9.69 8.28 6.94
CA VAL A 98 9.70 8.29 8.41
C VAL A 98 11.02 8.82 8.97
N ARG A 99 12.15 8.47 8.36
CA ARG A 99 13.46 8.99 8.80
C ARG A 99 13.57 10.49 8.58
N ASP A 100 13.07 10.98 7.45
CA ASP A 100 13.03 12.42 7.18
C ASP A 100 12.16 13.15 8.22
N PHE A 101 11.00 12.58 8.55
CA PHE A 101 10.13 13.12 9.59
C PHE A 101 10.81 13.12 10.98
N GLU A 102 11.41 11.99 11.37
CA GLU A 102 12.08 11.81 12.66
C GLU A 102 13.17 12.86 12.88
N GLN A 103 13.99 13.10 11.85
CA GLN A 103 15.10 14.06 11.91
C GLN A 103 14.64 15.50 12.19
N MET A 104 13.44 15.87 11.75
CA MET A 104 12.90 17.23 11.91
C MET A 104 11.99 17.39 13.12
N HIS A 105 11.27 16.33 13.50
CA HIS A 105 10.12 16.44 14.41
C HIS A 105 10.20 15.51 15.62
N GLY A 106 11.09 14.50 15.59
CA GLY A 106 11.03 13.35 16.49
C GLY A 106 9.87 12.42 16.13
N LEU A 107 10.00 11.13 16.48
CA LEU A 107 9.00 10.11 16.17
C LEU A 107 8.03 9.88 17.34
N PRO A 108 6.70 10.04 17.13
CA PRO A 108 5.71 9.80 18.18
C PRO A 108 5.36 8.31 18.35
N ILE A 109 5.79 7.45 17.43
CA ILE A 109 5.53 6.01 17.42
C ILE A 109 6.84 5.21 17.54
N THR A 110 6.78 4.05 18.19
CA THR A 110 7.96 3.17 18.38
C THR A 110 7.96 1.96 17.43
N ASN A 111 6.81 1.31 17.24
CA ASN A 111 6.67 0.14 16.37
C ASN A 111 6.36 0.59 14.93
N VAL A 112 7.31 1.30 14.30
CA VAL A 112 7.10 1.99 13.02
C VAL A 112 6.57 1.04 11.94
N HIS A 113 7.25 -0.09 11.71
CA HIS A 113 6.88 -1.04 10.67
C HIS A 113 5.47 -1.59 10.88
N GLU A 114 5.17 -2.08 12.09
CA GLU A 114 3.88 -2.68 12.43
C GLU A 114 2.73 -1.67 12.37
N THR A 115 2.98 -0.42 12.80
CA THR A 115 2.00 0.66 12.69
C THR A 115 1.70 0.97 11.23
N PHE A 116 2.72 1.09 10.36
CA PHE A 116 2.50 1.32 8.93
C PHE A 116 1.85 0.13 8.24
N PHE A 117 2.29 -1.09 8.52
CA PHE A 117 1.68 -2.31 7.99
C PHE A 117 0.17 -2.35 8.29
N THR A 118 -0.19 -2.15 9.56
CA THR A 118 -1.59 -2.15 10.01
C THR A 118 -2.39 -1.02 9.35
N LEU A 119 -1.80 0.17 9.27
CA LEU A 119 -2.43 1.33 8.62
C LEU A 119 -2.66 1.05 7.13
N ILE A 120 -1.69 0.51 6.39
CA ILE A 120 -1.81 0.23 4.95
C ILE A 120 -2.93 -0.79 4.70
N VAL A 121 -2.92 -1.93 5.40
CA VAL A 121 -3.97 -2.96 5.27
C VAL A 121 -5.35 -2.37 5.61
N GLY A 122 -5.42 -1.60 6.70
CA GLY A 122 -6.65 -0.93 7.14
C GLY A 122 -7.18 0.09 6.12
N LEU A 123 -6.30 0.90 5.54
CA LEU A 123 -6.66 1.90 4.53
C LEU A 123 -7.14 1.26 3.22
N ILE A 124 -6.48 0.20 2.76
CA ILE A 124 -6.92 -0.55 1.57
C ILE A 124 -8.33 -1.08 1.80
N SER A 125 -8.58 -1.71 2.95
CA SER A 125 -9.91 -2.22 3.29
C SER A 125 -10.93 -1.08 3.39
N LEU A 126 -10.58 0.02 4.06
CA LEU A 126 -11.46 1.17 4.27
C LEU A 126 -11.90 1.79 2.94
N VAL A 127 -10.96 2.08 2.04
CA VAL A 127 -11.27 2.70 0.74
C VAL A 127 -12.09 1.76 -0.14
N ARG A 128 -11.82 0.45 -0.12
CA ARG A 128 -12.60 -0.54 -0.88
C ARG A 128 -14.03 -0.67 -0.35
N SER A 129 -14.22 -0.71 0.96
CA SER A 129 -15.54 -0.82 1.60
C SER A 129 -16.34 0.48 1.55
N HIS A 130 -15.66 1.62 1.51
CA HIS A 130 -16.26 2.96 1.51
C HIS A 130 -15.67 3.81 0.37
N PRO A 131 -15.97 3.52 -0.91
CA PRO A 131 -15.33 4.19 -2.06
C PRO A 131 -15.56 5.71 -2.07
N ASN A 132 -16.68 6.16 -1.49
CA ASN A 132 -17.06 7.57 -1.38
C ASN A 132 -16.56 8.26 -0.10
N ILE A 133 -15.73 7.60 0.73
CA ILE A 133 -15.07 8.26 1.86
C ILE A 133 -14.32 9.49 1.37
N SER A 134 -14.27 10.58 2.13
CA SER A 134 -13.59 11.80 1.66
C SER A 134 -12.07 11.71 1.83
N ASP A 135 -11.31 12.39 0.97
CA ASP A 135 -9.84 12.46 1.06
C ASP A 135 -9.40 13.04 2.41
N ARG A 136 -10.14 14.04 2.89
CA ARG A 136 -9.97 14.61 4.22
C ARG A 136 -10.08 13.54 5.32
N THR A 137 -11.09 12.68 5.26
CA THR A 137 -11.28 11.63 6.26
C THR A 137 -10.13 10.61 6.22
N ILE A 138 -9.66 10.22 5.03
CA ILE A 138 -8.50 9.31 4.90
C ILE A 138 -7.26 9.96 5.53
N LYS A 139 -6.99 11.24 5.21
CA LYS A 139 -5.90 12.03 5.79
C LYS A 139 -5.98 12.11 7.31
N GLU A 140 -7.15 12.39 7.85
CA GLU A 140 -7.39 12.47 9.30
C GLU A 140 -7.14 11.11 9.97
N VAL A 141 -7.59 10.00 9.38
CA VAL A 141 -7.34 8.63 9.89
C VAL A 141 -5.84 8.32 9.91
N MET A 142 -5.10 8.67 8.85
CA MET A 142 -3.65 8.53 8.81
C MET A 142 -2.99 9.34 9.92
N ALA A 143 -3.36 10.61 10.06
CA ALA A 143 -2.75 11.50 11.05
C ALA A 143 -3.03 11.05 12.49
N GLN A 144 -4.24 10.58 12.78
CA GLN A 144 -4.63 10.06 14.10
C GLN A 144 -3.86 8.78 14.43
N THR A 145 -3.75 7.86 13.47
CA THR A 145 -3.03 6.58 13.66
C THR A 145 -1.54 6.82 13.90
N LEU A 146 -0.96 7.84 13.26
CA LEU A 146 0.45 8.18 13.37
C LEU A 146 0.76 9.20 14.48
N HIS A 147 -0.26 9.70 15.21
CA HIS A 147 -0.13 10.74 16.23
C HIS A 147 0.55 12.03 15.73
N ILE A 148 0.15 12.49 14.54
CA ILE A 148 0.66 13.68 13.85
C ILE A 148 -0.45 14.70 13.51
N GLU A 149 -1.53 14.71 14.28
CA GLU A 149 -2.70 15.56 14.04
C GLU A 149 -2.36 17.05 14.08
N SER A 150 -1.34 17.45 14.85
CA SER A 150 -0.86 18.84 14.91
C SER A 150 -0.32 19.36 13.57
N TYR A 151 -0.07 18.47 12.61
CA TYR A 151 0.44 18.81 11.28
C TYR A 151 -0.65 18.86 10.21
N VAL A 152 -1.90 18.53 10.55
CA VAL A 152 -3.05 18.61 9.66
C VAL A 152 -3.79 19.92 9.94
N VAL A 153 -3.73 20.85 9.00
CA VAL A 153 -4.38 22.18 9.07
C VAL A 153 -5.52 22.26 8.07
#